data_AF-A0A534LPJ9-F1
#
_entry.id   AF-A0A534LPJ9-F1
#
_cell.length_a   1.000
_cell.length_b   1.000
_cell.length_c   1.000
_cell.angle_alpha   90.00
_cell.angle_beta   90.00
_cell.angle_gamma   90.00
#
_symmetry.space_group_name_H-M   'P 1'
#
loop_
_entity.id
_entity.type
_entity.pdbx_description
1 polymer ?
#
loop_
_entity_poly.entity_id
_entity_poly.type
_entity_poly.pdbx_seq_one_letter_code
_entity_poly.pdbx_strand_id
1 'polypeptide(L)'
;MVLFVTGLCSFHCFYCPVSDEKMYKDVVFADEKRVTRDEDVLEEAHAIQATGAGITGGDPLDAVERTCHYIRLLKHEFGRRFHTHLYTMSTDADKIRM
;
A
#
# COMPACT_ATOMS: atom_id res chain seq x y z
N MET A 1 -4.01 6.12 7.91
CA MET A 1 -3.78 4.69 7.64
C MET A 1 -2.49 4.52 6.88
N VAL A 2 -1.66 3.57 7.28
CA VAL A 2 -0.54 3.06 6.48
C VAL A 2 -1.06 1.83 5.73
N LEU A 3 -1.05 1.86 4.41
CA LEU A 3 -1.44 0.71 3.59
C LEU A 3 -0.18 0.07 3.00
N PHE A 4 0.18 -1.09 3.55
CA PHE A 4 1.24 -1.94 3.06
C PHE A 4 0.69 -2.85 1.94
N VAL A 5 0.99 -2.54 0.68
CA VAL A 5 0.31 -3.14 -0.49
C VAL A 5 0.89 -4.48 -0.93
N THR A 6 2.18 -4.71 -0.67
CA THR A 6 2.87 -5.96 -0.93
C THR A 6 4.18 -5.98 -0.16
N GLY A 7 4.67 -7.15 0.19
CA GLY A 7 6.04 -7.33 0.70
C GLY A 7 7.07 -7.63 -0.37
N LEU A 8 6.64 -7.80 -1.62
CA LEU A 8 7.54 -7.97 -2.75
C LEU A 8 8.35 -6.69 -2.96
N CYS A 9 9.64 -6.87 -3.22
CA CYS A 9 10.60 -5.80 -3.48
C CYS A 9 11.75 -6.36 -4.30
N SER A 10 12.07 -5.71 -5.41
CA SER A 10 13.24 -6.04 -6.24
C SER A 10 14.56 -5.57 -5.62
N PHE A 11 14.50 -4.83 -4.51
CA PHE A 11 15.66 -4.32 -3.78
C PHE A 11 15.94 -5.15 -2.52
N HIS A 12 17.23 -5.30 -2.19
CA HIS A 12 17.70 -6.07 -1.04
C HIS A 12 18.52 -5.20 -0.08
N CYS A 13 17.89 -4.15 0.45
CA CYS A 13 18.54 -3.20 1.35
C CYS A 13 19.00 -3.89 2.65
N PHE A 14 20.26 -3.71 3.05
CA PHE A 14 20.81 -4.29 4.28
C PHE A 14 20.14 -3.76 5.57
N TYR A 15 19.43 -2.65 5.48
CA TYR A 15 18.73 -1.98 6.59
C TYR A 15 17.21 -2.06 6.46
N CYS A 16 16.67 -2.94 5.60
CA CYS A 16 15.23 -3.02 5.36
C CYS A 16 14.47 -3.28 6.67
N PRO A 17 13.59 -2.36 7.12
CA PRO A 17 12.91 -2.47 8.41
C PRO A 17 11.65 -3.34 8.36
N VAL A 18 11.30 -3.87 7.18
CA VAL A 18 10.11 -4.71 6.99
C VAL A 18 10.28 -6.00 7.79
N SER A 19 9.25 -6.40 8.54
CA SER A 19 9.28 -7.61 9.37
C SER A 19 9.33 -8.90 8.55
N ASP A 20 9.82 -9.99 9.11
CA ASP A 20 9.86 -11.31 8.45
C ASP A 20 8.48 -11.82 8.02
N GLU A 21 7.40 -11.40 8.68
CA GLU A 21 6.03 -11.75 8.28
C GLU A 21 5.63 -11.09 6.96
N LYS A 22 6.19 -9.91 6.66
CA LYS A 22 5.84 -9.10 5.50
C LYS A 22 6.90 -9.21 4.40
N MET A 23 8.18 -9.30 4.75
CA MET A 23 9.30 -9.22 3.80
C MET A 23 9.25 -10.35 2.75
N TYR A 24 9.35 -9.97 1.47
CA TYR A 24 9.32 -10.86 0.31
C TYR A 24 8.09 -11.77 0.20
N LYS A 25 7.00 -11.39 0.87
CA LYS A 25 5.73 -12.11 0.83
C LYS A 25 4.67 -11.24 0.18
N ASP A 26 3.87 -11.83 -0.69
CA ASP A 26 2.78 -11.09 -1.31
C ASP A 26 1.57 -11.01 -0.35
N VAL A 27 1.68 -10.11 0.62
CA VAL A 27 0.69 -9.87 1.67
C VAL A 27 0.36 -8.39 1.77
N VAL A 28 -0.89 -8.11 2.15
CA VAL A 28 -1.41 -6.75 2.29
C VAL A 28 -1.79 -6.50 3.74
N PHE A 29 -1.48 -5.31 4.25
CA PHE A 29 -1.91 -4.86 5.57
C PHE A 29 -2.42 -3.41 5.53
N ALA A 30 -3.53 -3.15 6.19
CA ALA A 30 -4.00 -1.82 6.54
C ALA A 30 -3.66 -1.61 8.03
N ASP A 31 -2.69 -0.74 8.32
CA ASP A 31 -2.05 -0.64 9.62
C ASP A 31 -1.57 -2.03 10.11
N GLU A 32 -2.10 -2.57 11.20
CA GLU A 32 -1.79 -3.92 11.70
C GLU A 32 -2.74 -5.01 11.18
N LYS A 33 -3.85 -4.62 10.54
CA LYS A 33 -4.87 -5.56 10.05
C LYS A 33 -4.42 -6.22 8.75
N ARG A 34 -4.36 -7.56 8.74
CA ARG A 34 -4.13 -8.34 7.51
C ARG A 34 -5.32 -8.21 6.57
N VAL A 35 -5.05 -7.85 5.32
CA VAL A 35 -6.07 -7.62 4.29
C VAL A 35 -6.18 -8.85 3.40
N THR A 36 -7.39 -9.38 3.30
CA THR A 36 -7.76 -10.52 2.45
C THR A 36 -8.82 -10.16 1.41
N ARG A 37 -9.49 -9.03 1.61
CA ARG A 37 -10.53 -8.46 0.74
C ARG A 37 -10.57 -6.93 0.91
N ASP A 38 -11.14 -6.23 -0.06
CA ASP A 38 -11.20 -4.76 -0.08
C ASP A 38 -11.89 -4.18 1.16
N GLU A 39 -12.90 -4.87 1.68
CA GLU A 39 -13.63 -4.45 2.88
C GLU A 39 -12.71 -4.33 4.09
N ASP A 40 -11.66 -5.15 4.17
CA ASP A 40 -10.75 -5.10 5.32
C ASP A 40 -10.03 -3.74 5.40
N VAL A 41 -9.68 -3.17 4.24
CA VAL A 41 -9.05 -1.84 4.10
C VAL A 41 -10.04 -0.73 4.46
N LEU A 42 -11.28 -0.83 3.95
CA LEU A 42 -12.31 0.18 4.21
C LEU A 42 -12.73 0.20 5.68
N GLU A 43 -12.93 -0.99 6.26
CA GLU A 43 -13.25 -1.15 7.69
C GLU A 43 -12.15 -0.51 8.56
N GLU A 44 -10.88 -0.73 8.26
CA GLU A 44 -9.77 -0.11 9.01
C GLU A 44 -9.74 1.41 8.83
N ALA A 45 -9.86 1.88 7.59
CA ALA A 45 -9.88 3.31 7.29
C ALA A 45 -11.03 4.03 8.00
N HIS A 46 -12.21 3.41 8.08
CA HIS A 46 -13.35 3.93 8.86
C HIS A 46 -13.09 3.87 10.37
N ALA A 47 -12.55 2.75 10.87
CA ALA A 47 -12.31 2.53 12.30
C ALA A 47 -11.39 3.59 12.91
N ILE A 48 -10.34 3.98 12.19
CA ILE A 48 -9.39 5.01 12.64
C ILE A 48 -9.78 6.43 12.21
N GLN A 49 -10.92 6.59 11.53
CA GLN A 49 -11.37 7.86 10.94
C GLN A 49 -10.31 8.50 10.04
N ALA A 50 -9.76 7.70 9.13
CA ALA A 50 -8.66 8.10 8.27
C ALA A 50 -9.02 9.35 7.44
N THR A 51 -8.12 10.34 7.43
CA THR A 51 -8.20 11.52 6.54
C THR A 51 -7.31 11.37 5.30
N GLY A 52 -6.50 10.31 5.27
CA GLY A 52 -5.62 9.95 4.18
C GLY A 52 -4.93 8.61 4.40
N ALA A 53 -4.20 8.16 3.38
CA ALA A 53 -3.43 6.92 3.43
C ALA A 53 -1.99 7.12 2.93
N GLY A 54 -1.04 6.54 3.69
CA GLY A 54 0.33 6.37 3.27
C GLY A 54 0.54 4.99 2.65
N ILE A 55 0.85 4.95 1.36
CA ILE A 55 1.02 3.71 0.60
C ILE A 55 2.49 3.29 0.64
N THR A 56 2.73 2.07 1.11
CA THR A 56 4.07 1.50 1.30
C THR A 56 4.03 -0.01 1.03
N GLY A 57 5.14 -0.71 1.27
CA GLY A 57 5.29 -2.12 1.02
C GLY A 57 6.74 -2.58 1.25
N GLY A 58 7.13 -3.63 0.53
CA GLY A 58 8.50 -3.78 0.06
C GLY A 58 8.77 -2.67 -0.97
N ASP A 59 8.17 -2.78 -2.16
CA ASP A 59 7.97 -1.64 -3.07
C ASP A 59 6.54 -1.66 -3.66
N PRO A 60 5.69 -0.66 -3.41
CA PRO A 60 4.33 -0.58 -3.97
C PRO A 60 4.27 -0.65 -5.50
N LEU A 61 5.34 -0.23 -6.20
CA LEU A 61 5.38 -0.26 -7.67
C LEU A 61 5.69 -1.66 -8.22
N ASP A 62 6.15 -2.60 -7.39
CA ASP A 62 6.22 -4.02 -7.78
C ASP A 62 4.83 -4.69 -7.77
N ALA A 63 3.81 -4.01 -7.23
CA ALA A 63 2.39 -4.39 -7.33
C ALA A 63 1.52 -3.20 -7.82
N VAL A 64 1.94 -2.54 -8.91
CA VAL A 64 1.35 -1.28 -9.40
C VAL A 64 -0.16 -1.34 -9.60
N GLU A 65 -0.69 -2.39 -10.21
CA GLU A 65 -2.13 -2.52 -10.45
C GLU A 65 -2.92 -2.54 -9.15
N ARG A 66 -2.43 -3.28 -8.15
CA ARG A 66 -3.01 -3.37 -6.80
C ARG A 66 -2.89 -2.06 -6.05
N THR A 67 -1.75 -1.38 -6.16
CA THR A 67 -1.55 -0.03 -5.62
C THR A 67 -2.58 0.94 -6.19
N CYS A 68 -2.75 0.97 -7.51
CA CYS A 68 -3.75 1.82 -8.16
C CYS A 68 -5.18 1.44 -7.78
N HIS A 69 -5.47 0.13 -7.66
CA HIS A 69 -6.76 -0.37 -7.18
C HIS A 69 -7.11 0.21 -5.81
N TYR A 70 -6.23 0.07 -4.81
CA TYR A 70 -6.51 0.58 -3.47
C TYR A 70 -6.59 2.11 -3.41
N ILE A 71 -5.79 2.83 -4.19
CA ILE A 71 -5.90 4.29 -4.29
C ILE A 71 -7.29 4.68 -4.83
N ARG A 72 -7.79 3.98 -5.86
CA ARG A 72 -9.13 4.20 -6.42
C ARG A 72 -10.22 3.82 -5.43
N LEU A 73 -10.09 2.69 -4.74
CA LEU A 73 -11.01 2.23 -3.70
C LEU A 73 -11.18 3.30 -2.60
N LEU A 74 -10.07 3.78 -2.04
CA LEU A 74 -10.09 4.79 -0.97
C LEU A 74 -10.63 6.14 -1.46
N LYS A 75 -10.29 6.56 -2.68
CA LYS A 75 -10.83 7.80 -3.25
C LYS A 75 -12.29 7.70 -3.66
N HIS A 76 -12.78 6.50 -3.98
CA HIS A 76 -14.19 6.24 -4.22
C HIS A 76 -14.97 6.36 -2.90
N GLU A 77 -14.48 5.75 -1.83
CA GLU A 77 -15.14 5.75 -0.51
C GLU A 77 -15.10 7.12 0.17
N PHE A 78 -13.91 7.73 0.28
CA PHE A 78 -13.69 8.95 1.06
C PHE A 78 -13.63 10.23 0.21
N GLY A 79 -13.82 10.09 -1.10
CA GLY A 79 -13.85 11.18 -2.08
C GLY A 79 -12.49 11.55 -2.67
N ARG A 80 -12.52 12.30 -3.79
CA ARG A 80 -11.32 12.64 -4.60
C ARG A 80 -10.21 13.36 -3.82
N ARG A 81 -10.58 14.10 -2.76
CA ARG A 81 -9.66 14.86 -1.90
C ARG A 81 -9.00 14.02 -0.81
N PHE A 82 -9.36 12.74 -0.66
CA PHE A 82 -8.69 11.85 0.29
C PHE A 82 -7.19 11.80 -0.02
N HIS A 83 -6.39 12.23 0.95
CA HIS A 83 -4.96 12.43 0.76
C HIS A 83 -4.27 11.07 0.62
N THR A 84 -3.37 10.96 -0.35
CA THR A 84 -2.61 9.74 -0.62
C THR A 84 -1.18 10.14 -0.92
N HIS A 85 -0.24 9.60 -0.16
CA HIS A 85 1.19 9.70 -0.44
C HIS A 85 1.76 8.28 -0.60
N LEU A 86 2.75 8.11 -1.47
CA LEU A 86 3.32 6.80 -1.80
C LEU A 86 4.83 6.83 -1.64
N TYR A 87 5.37 5.82 -0.96
CA TYR A 87 6.80 5.59 -0.81
C TYR A 87 7.25 4.48 -1.75
N THR A 88 8.18 4.75 -2.64
CA THR A 88 8.75 3.76 -3.58
C THR A 88 10.24 4.02 -3.76
N MET A 89 10.99 2.94 -3.97
CA MET A 89 12.40 3.01 -4.37
C MET A 89 12.54 2.92 -5.89
N SER A 90 11.55 2.33 -6.56
CA SER A 90 11.52 2.18 -8.00
C SER A 90 11.58 3.54 -8.71
N THR A 91 12.55 3.64 -9.62
CA THR A 91 12.69 4.76 -10.58
C THR A 91 12.26 4.36 -11.98
N ASP A 92 11.65 3.18 -12.12
CA ASP A 92 11.19 2.61 -13.39
C ASP A 92 10.08 3.48 -13.99
N ALA A 93 10.40 4.13 -15.12
CA ALA A 93 9.50 5.04 -15.80
C ALA A 93 8.24 4.35 -16.33
N ASP A 94 8.33 3.07 -16.70
CA ASP A 94 7.18 2.34 -17.27
C ASP A 94 6.14 2.04 -16.17
N LYS A 95 6.60 1.72 -14.96
CA LYS A 95 5.73 1.57 -13.78
C LYS A 95 5.10 2.88 -13.32
N ILE A 96 5.75 4.02 -13.57
CA ILE A 96 5.28 5.35 -13.16
C ILE A 96 4.31 5.97 -14.17
N ARG A 97 4.45 5.66 -15.46
CA ARG A 97 3.67 6.27 -16.56
C ARG A 97 2.32 5.59 -16.86
N MET A 98 2.01 4.48 -16.19
CA MET A 98 0.74 3.75 -16.33
C MET A 98 -0.49 4.58 -15.94
#